data_AF-A0A932ZDA5-F1
#
_entry.id   AF-A0A932ZDA5-F1
#
_cell.length_a   1.000
_cell.length_b   1.000
_cell.length_c   1.000
_cell.angle_alpha   90.00
_cell.angle_beta   90.00
_cell.angle_gamma   90.00
#
_symmetry.space_group_name_H-M   'P 1'
#
loop_
_entity.id
_entity.type
_entity.pdbx_description
1 polymer ?
#
loop_
_entity_poly.entity_id
_entity_poly.type
_entity_poly.pdbx_seq_one_letter_code
_entity_poly.pdbx_strand_id
1 'polypeptide(L)'
;MALAGLLLAAAAAAALYGYQLYDYVQHDNEFCLSCHLMVEPYERFARSEHRGLGCKACHQPTPFARAKMALTQIARSPAGLAEHAEVPNERCEACHIKGDPEKWLLISNTVGHRVHLASADPSLRGLKCVECHATSLHEFSPTDQTCAQAGCHEGVKLQLGRMSRLTLHCLVCHDYTKPVARAAPVAGVAGSPTLRPQAPECLSCHAMRRLGRFPADDPHRGVCGACHNPHEQTVPREAVASCATAGCHEQVASITGMHRGLEAGVLQDCVQCHEAHRFGVVSKQQCRACHQPVDGTQFSHTRHGGLECGACHATTPEHGTLAISGPRDCQSCHHGPQAAARCSACHAASEYAARSYPKSQRFLISVGEPRTRTLSFDHRWHGRVACAQCHTDPLTRSAAGLECTACHADHHEPTVSCMACHPRPPSDAHDKDVVHEGCSACHAELPLQGVPRTRTFCLICHQDRVEHYPEGVCTDCHALPGTEGEEARLERRTHEPILGRGGSGDRPGLQAGRSGNRFDRSR
;
A
#
# COMPACT_ATOMS: atom_id res chain seq x y z
N MET A 1 101.94 27.46 -3.26
CA MET A 1 100.86 27.53 -4.28
C MET A 1 100.52 26.16 -4.87
N ALA A 2 101.50 25.36 -5.33
CA ALA A 2 101.23 24.02 -5.89
C ALA A 2 100.50 23.04 -4.93
N LEU A 3 100.90 22.99 -3.65
CA LEU A 3 100.27 22.11 -2.64
C LEU A 3 98.80 22.47 -2.38
N ALA A 4 98.49 23.77 -2.33
CA ALA A 4 97.13 24.27 -2.12
C ALA A 4 96.22 23.96 -3.32
N GLY A 5 96.74 24.08 -4.54
CA GLY A 5 96.02 23.68 -5.76
C GLY A 5 95.72 22.17 -5.81
N LEU A 6 96.66 21.34 -5.35
CA LEU A 6 96.51 19.88 -5.29
C LEU A 6 95.46 19.45 -4.25
N LEU A 7 95.46 20.08 -3.07
CA LEU A 7 94.45 19.84 -2.04
C LEU A 7 93.05 20.29 -2.49
N LEU A 8 92.94 21.43 -3.17
CA LEU A 8 91.68 21.90 -3.74
C LEU A 8 91.16 20.96 -4.84
N ALA A 9 92.03 20.48 -5.73
CA ALA A 9 91.66 19.52 -6.76
C ALA A 9 91.20 18.18 -6.16
N ALA A 10 91.90 17.68 -5.13
CA ALA A 10 91.52 16.46 -4.42
C ALA A 10 90.17 16.61 -3.70
N ALA A 11 89.93 17.75 -3.04
CA ALA A 11 88.66 18.04 -2.38
C ALA A 11 87.51 18.16 -3.38
N ALA A 12 87.72 18.81 -4.53
CA ALA A 12 86.72 18.92 -5.59
C ALA A 12 86.39 17.55 -6.21
N ALA A 13 87.40 16.71 -6.45
CA ALA A 13 87.19 15.34 -6.94
C ALA A 13 86.42 14.48 -5.92
N ALA A 14 86.76 14.57 -4.63
CA ALA A 14 86.04 13.86 -3.58
C ALA A 14 84.58 14.34 -3.45
N ALA A 15 84.33 15.64 -3.55
CA ALA A 15 82.98 16.20 -3.54
C ALA A 15 82.15 15.75 -4.77
N LEU A 16 82.76 15.74 -5.96
CA LEU A 16 82.11 15.28 -7.19
C LEU A 16 81.77 13.79 -7.10
N TYR A 17 82.72 12.95 -6.66
CA TYR A 17 82.49 11.52 -6.49
C TYR A 17 81.42 11.23 -5.42
N GLY A 18 81.46 11.96 -4.30
CA GLY A 18 80.44 11.87 -3.25
C GLY A 18 79.04 12.25 -3.76
N TYR A 19 78.93 13.29 -4.58
CA TYR A 19 77.68 13.69 -5.21
C TYR A 19 77.19 12.62 -6.22
N GLN A 20 78.05 12.09 -7.08
CA GLN A 20 77.68 11.04 -8.03
C GLN A 20 77.22 9.76 -7.33
N LEU A 21 77.91 9.33 -6.28
CA LEU A 21 77.52 8.17 -5.49
C LEU A 21 76.19 8.42 -4.77
N TYR A 22 75.99 9.63 -4.22
CA TYR A 22 74.72 10.03 -3.64
C TYR A 22 73.60 9.97 -4.69
N ASP A 23 73.80 10.58 -5.86
CA ASP A 23 72.80 10.63 -6.92
C ASP A 23 72.43 9.23 -7.43
N TYR A 24 73.43 8.37 -7.67
CA TYR A 24 73.24 6.97 -8.04
C TYR A 24 72.40 6.21 -7.00
N VAL A 25 72.72 6.34 -5.72
CA VAL A 25 71.98 5.66 -4.64
C VAL A 25 70.56 6.26 -4.49
N GLN A 26 70.41 7.57 -4.65
CA GLN A 26 69.17 8.28 -4.30
C GLN A 26 68.16 8.37 -5.44
N HIS A 27 68.61 8.42 -6.69
CA HIS A 27 67.76 8.71 -7.86
C HIS A 27 67.82 7.63 -8.94
N ASP A 28 68.89 6.85 -9.02
CA ASP A 28 69.04 5.80 -10.05
C ASP A 28 68.44 4.44 -9.60
N ASN A 29 67.65 3.81 -10.46
CA ASN A 29 67.11 2.46 -10.21
C ASN A 29 68.18 1.39 -10.38
N GLU A 30 69.22 1.63 -11.18
CA GLU A 30 70.33 0.71 -11.39
C GLU A 30 71.02 0.33 -10.07
N PHE A 31 71.05 1.25 -9.10
CA PHE A 31 71.53 0.91 -7.75
C PHE A 31 70.77 -0.27 -7.14
N CYS A 32 69.44 -0.30 -7.26
CA CYS A 32 68.65 -1.42 -6.74
C CYS A 32 68.89 -2.69 -7.56
N LEU A 33 68.99 -2.58 -8.88
CA LEU A 33 69.23 -3.71 -9.79
C LEU A 33 70.65 -4.27 -9.69
N SER A 34 71.60 -3.51 -9.17
CA SER A 34 72.99 -3.95 -8.94
C SER A 34 73.11 -5.05 -7.87
N CYS A 35 72.08 -5.26 -7.05
CA CYS A 35 72.02 -6.36 -6.10
C CYS A 35 71.49 -7.62 -6.80
N HIS A 36 72.23 -8.75 -6.72
CA HIS A 36 71.77 -10.01 -7.31
C HIS A 36 70.41 -10.48 -6.74
N LEU A 37 70.05 -10.06 -5.53
CA LEU A 37 68.76 -10.40 -4.91
C LEU A 37 67.58 -9.74 -5.62
N MET A 38 67.83 -8.74 -6.47
CA MET A 38 66.79 -7.98 -7.16
C MET A 38 66.47 -8.49 -8.56
N VAL A 39 67.19 -9.50 -9.08
CA VAL A 39 66.95 -10.04 -10.43
C VAL A 39 65.52 -10.59 -10.56
N GLU A 40 65.16 -11.58 -9.74
CA GLU A 40 63.84 -12.20 -9.81
C GLU A 40 62.68 -11.24 -9.42
N PRO A 41 62.78 -10.43 -8.33
CA PRO A 41 61.75 -9.45 -8.02
C PRO A 41 61.58 -8.39 -9.11
N TYR A 42 62.65 -7.96 -9.78
CA TYR A 42 62.57 -7.04 -10.91
C TYR A 42 61.87 -7.68 -12.11
N GLU A 43 62.15 -8.95 -12.43
CA GLU A 43 61.44 -9.64 -13.52
C GLU A 43 59.93 -9.72 -13.28
N ARG A 44 59.50 -9.94 -12.02
CA ARG A 44 58.08 -9.91 -11.65
C ARG A 44 57.50 -8.49 -11.81
N PHE A 45 58.23 -7.49 -11.31
CA PHE A 45 57.84 -6.08 -11.45
C PHE A 45 57.71 -5.65 -12.91
N ALA A 46 58.66 -6.06 -13.76
CA ALA A 46 58.71 -5.71 -15.18
C ALA A 46 57.52 -6.28 -15.98
N ARG A 47 56.88 -7.35 -15.47
CA ARG A 47 55.64 -7.91 -16.04
C ARG A 47 54.38 -7.21 -15.53
N SER A 48 54.46 -6.41 -14.48
CA SER A 48 53.31 -5.72 -13.89
C SER A 48 52.86 -4.50 -14.70
N GLU A 49 51.68 -3.98 -14.35
CA GLU A 49 51.18 -2.70 -14.86
C GLU A 49 52.02 -1.50 -14.38
N HIS A 50 52.83 -1.66 -13.31
CA HIS A 50 53.68 -0.61 -12.76
C HIS A 50 55.10 -0.58 -13.36
N ARG A 51 55.40 -1.41 -14.36
CA ARG A 51 56.74 -1.54 -14.99
C ARG A 51 57.38 -0.23 -15.48
N GLY A 52 56.59 0.81 -15.72
CA GLY A 52 57.08 2.15 -16.11
C GLY A 52 57.56 3.02 -14.95
N LEU A 53 57.40 2.57 -13.70
CA LEU A 53 57.81 3.31 -12.51
C LEU A 53 59.22 2.89 -12.07
N GLY A 54 59.94 3.82 -11.43
CA GLY A 54 61.17 3.48 -10.71
C GLY A 54 60.89 2.81 -9.37
N CYS A 55 61.82 1.99 -8.88
CA CYS A 55 61.68 1.27 -7.60
C CYS A 55 61.36 2.21 -6.44
N LYS A 56 61.91 3.43 -6.49
CA LYS A 56 61.77 4.47 -5.46
C LYS A 56 60.42 5.19 -5.46
N ALA A 57 59.57 4.94 -6.44
CA ALA A 57 58.18 5.40 -6.43
C ALA A 57 57.39 4.72 -5.29
N CYS A 58 57.70 3.46 -5.01
CA CYS A 58 57.09 2.69 -3.91
C CYS A 58 58.01 2.61 -2.68
N HIS A 59 59.33 2.46 -2.90
CA HIS A 59 60.31 2.27 -1.83
C HIS A 59 61.09 3.55 -1.52
N GLN A 60 60.74 4.21 -0.41
CA GLN A 60 61.47 5.40 0.07
C GLN A 60 62.15 5.17 1.43
N PRO A 61 63.17 4.30 1.50
CA PRO A 61 63.97 4.17 2.71
C PRO A 61 64.70 5.47 3.02
N THR A 62 64.94 5.73 4.30
CA THR A 62 65.69 6.92 4.74
C THR A 62 67.10 6.94 4.13
N PRO A 63 67.75 8.12 3.99
CA PRO A 63 69.12 8.19 3.49
C PRO A 63 70.10 7.29 4.25
N PHE A 64 69.92 7.17 5.58
CA PHE A 64 70.70 6.26 6.42
C PHE A 64 70.46 4.78 6.09
N ALA A 65 69.20 4.36 5.93
CA ALA A 65 68.87 2.98 5.55
C ALA A 65 69.45 2.63 4.17
N ARG A 66 69.41 3.55 3.21
CA ARG A 66 70.03 3.40 1.88
C ARG A 66 71.55 3.26 1.95
N ALA A 67 72.22 4.12 2.73
CA ALA A 67 73.66 4.04 2.94
C ALA A 67 74.07 2.71 3.61
N LYS A 68 73.29 2.24 4.59
CA LYS A 68 73.48 0.94 5.23
C LYS A 68 73.33 -0.21 4.24
N MET A 69 72.31 -0.18 3.37
CA MET A 69 72.13 -1.20 2.32
C MET A 69 73.31 -1.21 1.34
N ALA A 70 73.76 -0.04 0.88
CA ALA A 70 74.91 0.08 -0.01
C ALA A 70 76.19 -0.52 0.63
N LEU A 71 76.48 -0.15 1.88
CA LEU A 71 77.62 -0.69 2.62
C LEU A 71 77.51 -2.21 2.84
N THR A 72 76.30 -2.70 3.11
CA THR A 72 76.06 -4.13 3.36
C THR A 72 76.23 -4.95 2.08
N GLN A 73 75.77 -4.43 0.94
CA GLN A 73 75.98 -5.05 -0.36
C GLN A 73 77.48 -5.17 -0.68
N ILE A 74 78.24 -4.09 -0.50
CA ILE A 74 79.67 -4.06 -0.80
C ILE A 74 80.49 -4.93 0.17
N ALA A 75 80.18 -4.87 1.47
CA ALA A 75 81.02 -5.51 2.50
C ALA A 75 80.61 -6.95 2.83
N ARG A 76 79.33 -7.33 2.62
CA ARG A 76 78.79 -8.62 3.09
C ARG A 76 78.11 -9.45 2.01
N SER A 77 77.63 -8.83 0.92
CA SER A 77 76.93 -9.48 -0.19
C SER A 77 75.99 -10.63 0.24
N PRO A 78 74.94 -10.33 1.01
CA PRO A 78 74.12 -11.36 1.64
C PRO A 78 73.37 -12.21 0.58
N ALA A 79 73.16 -13.48 0.91
CA ALA A 79 72.40 -14.42 0.08
C ALA A 79 70.87 -14.25 0.18
N GLY A 80 70.39 -13.35 1.05
CA GLY A 80 68.96 -13.08 1.24
C GLY A 80 68.70 -11.89 2.16
N LEU A 81 67.45 -11.43 2.19
CA LEU A 81 66.96 -10.40 3.10
C LEU A 81 66.14 -11.06 4.21
N ALA A 82 66.44 -10.75 5.47
CA ALA A 82 65.67 -11.25 6.62
C ALA A 82 64.28 -10.61 6.73
N GLU A 83 64.14 -9.38 6.23
CA GLU A 83 62.90 -8.61 6.28
C GLU A 83 62.78 -7.77 5.01
N HIS A 84 61.62 -7.84 4.34
CA HIS A 84 61.32 -7.01 3.19
C HIS A 84 60.81 -5.64 3.65
N ALA A 85 61.18 -4.56 2.95
CA ALA A 85 60.68 -3.23 3.28
C ALA A 85 59.16 -3.16 3.03
N GLU A 86 58.43 -2.67 4.03
CA GLU A 86 57.00 -2.44 3.93
C GLU A 86 56.70 -1.24 3.01
N VAL A 87 55.73 -1.41 2.10
CA VAL A 87 55.20 -0.32 1.28
C VAL A 87 53.86 0.12 1.89
N PRO A 88 53.77 1.31 2.48
CA PRO A 88 52.55 1.76 3.12
C PRO A 88 51.57 2.38 2.10
N ASN A 89 50.28 2.43 2.44
CA ASN A 89 49.22 2.84 1.50
C ASN A 89 49.44 4.22 0.90
N GLU A 90 50.03 5.16 1.65
CA GLU A 90 50.22 6.54 1.20
C GLU A 90 51.01 6.64 -0.10
N ARG A 91 51.84 5.62 -0.39
CA ARG A 91 52.58 5.51 -1.66
C ARG A 91 51.65 5.23 -2.83
N CYS A 92 50.72 4.29 -2.66
CA CYS A 92 49.69 4.00 -3.65
C CYS A 92 48.73 5.19 -3.79
N GLU A 93 48.30 5.77 -2.66
CA GLU A 93 47.33 6.87 -2.63
C GLU A 93 47.84 8.14 -3.30
N ALA A 94 49.14 8.43 -3.21
CA ALA A 94 49.74 9.60 -3.86
C ALA A 94 49.48 9.63 -5.37
N CYS A 95 49.46 8.47 -6.03
CA CYS A 95 49.21 8.36 -7.46
C CYS A 95 47.76 7.98 -7.77
N HIS A 96 47.23 6.94 -7.13
CA HIS A 96 45.91 6.37 -7.47
C HIS A 96 44.74 7.16 -6.91
N ILE A 97 44.94 7.95 -5.84
CA ILE A 97 43.88 8.76 -5.22
C ILE A 97 44.11 10.23 -5.49
N LYS A 98 45.27 10.76 -5.07
CA LYS A 98 45.60 12.18 -5.19
C LYS A 98 45.95 12.57 -6.63
N GLY A 99 46.60 11.66 -7.36
CA GLY A 99 46.99 11.88 -8.76
C GLY A 99 45.84 11.79 -9.75
N ASP A 100 44.81 11.00 -9.45
CA ASP A 100 43.63 10.82 -10.30
C ASP A 100 42.34 10.64 -9.46
N PRO A 101 41.83 11.72 -8.83
CA PRO A 101 40.70 11.64 -7.92
C PRO A 101 39.39 11.25 -8.61
N GLU A 102 39.22 11.59 -9.89
CA GLU A 102 38.02 11.24 -10.65
C GLU A 102 37.96 9.73 -10.92
N LYS A 103 39.07 9.13 -11.37
CA LYS A 103 39.16 7.69 -11.57
C LYS A 103 39.07 6.94 -10.24
N TRP A 104 39.73 7.44 -9.19
CA TRP A 104 39.61 6.85 -7.86
C TRP A 104 38.16 6.76 -7.43
N LEU A 105 37.39 7.82 -7.64
CA LEU A 105 36.00 7.87 -7.25
C LEU A 105 35.13 6.83 -7.98
N LEU A 106 35.51 6.40 -9.19
CA LEU A 106 34.85 5.27 -9.86
C LEU A 106 35.26 3.94 -9.22
N ILE A 107 36.56 3.75 -8.97
CA ILE A 107 37.14 2.52 -8.42
C ILE A 107 36.68 2.28 -6.97
N SER A 108 36.71 3.31 -6.14
CA SER A 108 36.33 3.25 -4.73
C SER A 108 34.83 2.97 -4.54
N ASN A 109 34.03 3.15 -5.59
CA ASN A 109 32.61 2.84 -5.63
C ASN A 109 32.32 1.47 -6.24
N THR A 110 33.30 0.60 -6.45
CA THR A 110 33.00 -0.82 -6.71
C THR A 110 32.59 -1.52 -5.42
N VAL A 111 31.76 -2.58 -5.52
CA VAL A 111 31.30 -3.35 -4.35
C VAL A 111 32.47 -3.79 -3.49
N GLY A 112 33.50 -4.35 -4.13
CA GLY A 112 34.65 -4.91 -3.44
C GLY A 112 35.42 -3.91 -2.58
N HIS A 113 35.74 -2.73 -3.13
CA HIS A 113 36.40 -1.67 -2.35
C HIS A 113 35.48 -1.15 -1.24
N ARG A 114 34.18 -1.03 -1.50
CA ARG A 114 33.22 -0.54 -0.50
C ARG A 114 33.14 -1.48 0.70
N VAL A 115 32.97 -2.79 0.49
CA VAL A 115 32.81 -3.76 1.58
C VAL A 115 34.09 -4.01 2.38
N HIS A 116 35.26 -3.64 1.85
CA HIS A 116 36.53 -3.74 2.57
C HIS A 116 37.00 -2.40 3.14
N LEU A 117 37.20 -1.39 2.28
CA LEU A 117 37.81 -0.10 2.65
C LEU A 117 36.83 0.89 3.27
N ALA A 118 35.53 0.79 2.97
CA ALA A 118 34.48 1.62 3.56
C ALA A 118 33.67 0.89 4.65
N SER A 119 34.14 -0.27 5.09
CA SER A 119 33.50 -1.07 6.12
C SER A 119 33.63 -0.42 7.50
N ALA A 120 32.60 -0.60 8.34
CA ALA A 120 32.66 -0.24 9.75
C ALA A 120 33.38 -1.31 10.61
N ASP A 121 33.70 -2.47 10.03
CA ASP A 121 34.37 -3.58 10.72
C ASP A 121 35.78 -3.15 11.19
N PRO A 122 36.06 -3.17 12.51
CA PRO A 122 37.38 -2.83 13.03
C PRO A 122 38.51 -3.70 12.50
N SER A 123 38.24 -4.96 12.13
CA SER A 123 39.25 -5.91 11.62
C SER A 123 39.79 -5.52 10.24
N LEU A 124 39.04 -4.70 9.49
CA LEU A 124 39.42 -4.22 8.16
C LEU A 124 40.13 -2.85 8.20
N ARG A 125 40.32 -2.27 9.40
CA ARG A 125 41.04 -1.01 9.56
C ARG A 125 42.52 -1.20 9.26
N GLY A 126 43.04 -0.35 8.37
CA GLY A 126 44.46 -0.39 7.99
C GLY A 126 44.79 -1.44 6.92
N LEU A 127 43.78 -2.03 6.27
CA LEU A 127 43.97 -2.91 5.12
C LEU A 127 44.86 -2.25 4.06
N LYS A 128 45.90 -2.94 3.62
CA LYS A 128 46.87 -2.38 2.68
C LYS A 128 46.48 -2.66 1.23
N CYS A 129 46.72 -1.72 0.33
CA CYS A 129 46.43 -1.91 -1.10
C CYS A 129 47.13 -3.16 -1.65
N VAL A 130 48.35 -3.42 -1.19
CA VAL A 130 49.16 -4.57 -1.61
C VAL A 130 48.64 -5.91 -1.08
N GLU A 131 47.81 -5.93 -0.04
CA GLU A 131 47.21 -7.18 0.47
C GLU A 131 46.14 -7.73 -0.48
N CYS A 132 45.66 -6.93 -1.45
CA CYS A 132 44.74 -7.40 -2.49
C CYS A 132 45.33 -7.27 -3.90
N HIS A 133 46.14 -6.24 -4.16
CA HIS A 133 46.68 -5.96 -5.49
C HIS A 133 48.05 -6.59 -5.75
N ALA A 134 48.68 -7.22 -4.76
CA ALA A 134 49.90 -8.01 -4.97
C ALA A 134 49.60 -9.50 -4.75
N THR A 135 49.91 -10.33 -5.75
CA THR A 135 49.85 -11.80 -5.62
C THR A 135 51.08 -12.36 -4.92
N SER A 136 52.21 -11.70 -5.11
CA SER A 136 53.49 -12.09 -4.55
C SER A 136 54.40 -10.86 -4.48
N LEU A 137 55.61 -11.03 -3.92
CA LEU A 137 56.59 -9.95 -3.86
C LEU A 137 56.87 -9.39 -5.27
N HIS A 138 56.53 -8.10 -5.43
CA HIS A 138 56.69 -7.33 -6.67
C HIS A 138 55.92 -7.87 -7.87
N GLU A 139 54.85 -8.62 -7.62
CA GLU A 139 53.91 -9.07 -8.64
C GLU A 139 52.53 -8.48 -8.36
N PHE A 140 52.10 -7.55 -9.22
CA PHE A 140 50.88 -6.77 -9.01
C PHE A 140 49.79 -7.19 -10.00
N SER A 141 49.00 -8.17 -9.57
CA SER A 141 47.80 -8.60 -10.25
C SER A 141 46.81 -9.11 -9.19
N PRO A 142 45.53 -8.73 -9.21
CA PRO A 142 44.56 -9.35 -8.32
C PRO A 142 44.29 -10.79 -8.81
N THR A 143 44.43 -11.78 -7.93
CA THR A 143 44.01 -13.17 -8.18
C THR A 143 43.06 -13.65 -7.07
N ASP A 144 42.40 -14.78 -7.27
CA ASP A 144 41.61 -15.45 -6.22
C ASP A 144 42.44 -15.76 -4.99
N GLN A 145 43.73 -16.03 -5.16
CA GLN A 145 44.62 -16.42 -4.08
C GLN A 145 44.70 -15.34 -3.00
N THR A 146 44.53 -14.06 -3.35
CA THR A 146 44.52 -12.96 -2.36
C THR A 146 43.26 -12.97 -1.51
N CYS A 147 42.12 -13.43 -2.03
CA CYS A 147 40.88 -13.53 -1.24
C CYS A 147 41.00 -14.60 -0.16
N ALA A 148 41.61 -15.74 -0.50
CA ALA A 148 41.74 -16.91 0.38
C ALA A 148 43.05 -16.92 1.19
N GLN A 149 43.79 -15.80 1.23
CA GLN A 149 45.05 -15.70 1.95
C GLN A 149 44.87 -15.68 3.47
N ALA A 150 45.99 -15.90 4.18
CA ALA A 150 46.06 -15.89 5.63
C ALA A 150 45.45 -14.61 6.23
N GLY A 151 44.50 -14.73 7.16
CA GLY A 151 43.79 -13.63 7.81
C GLY A 151 42.58 -13.08 7.03
N CYS A 152 42.25 -13.63 5.86
CA CYS A 152 41.10 -13.20 5.04
C CYS A 152 40.02 -14.31 4.95
N HIS A 153 39.70 -14.81 3.76
CA HIS A 153 38.61 -15.77 3.54
C HIS A 153 39.07 -17.24 3.46
N GLU A 154 40.11 -17.64 4.21
CA GLU A 154 40.70 -18.99 4.17
C GLU A 154 39.70 -20.13 4.41
N GLY A 155 38.71 -19.88 5.26
CA GLY A 155 37.68 -20.86 5.63
C GLY A 155 36.48 -20.91 4.68
N VAL A 156 36.39 -19.98 3.72
CA VAL A 156 35.21 -19.85 2.86
C VAL A 156 35.31 -20.84 1.70
N LYS A 157 34.43 -21.83 1.70
CA LYS A 157 34.38 -22.89 0.68
C LYS A 157 32.95 -23.07 0.18
N LEU A 158 32.80 -23.67 -1.00
CA LEU A 158 31.50 -24.10 -1.50
C LEU A 158 31.11 -25.42 -0.82
N GLN A 159 29.90 -25.47 -0.26
CA GLN A 159 29.35 -26.65 0.40
C GLN A 159 28.20 -27.27 -0.41
N LEU A 160 27.57 -26.48 -1.29
CA LEU A 160 26.30 -26.86 -1.91
C LEU A 160 26.42 -27.94 -2.98
N GLY A 161 25.89 -29.12 -2.66
CA GLY A 161 25.70 -30.24 -3.58
C GLY A 161 26.97 -30.60 -4.33
N ARG A 162 26.89 -30.72 -5.66
CA ARG A 162 28.05 -31.06 -6.50
C ARG A 162 29.01 -29.89 -6.69
N MET A 163 28.61 -28.65 -6.42
CA MET A 163 29.50 -27.49 -6.52
C MET A 163 30.61 -27.55 -5.47
N SER A 164 30.39 -28.22 -4.34
CA SER A 164 31.43 -28.48 -3.32
C SER A 164 32.67 -29.22 -3.85
N ARG A 165 32.56 -29.87 -5.02
CA ARG A 165 33.65 -30.60 -5.67
C ARG A 165 34.37 -29.78 -6.74
N LEU A 166 33.90 -28.57 -7.02
CA LEU A 166 34.46 -27.68 -8.03
C LEU A 166 35.39 -26.68 -7.36
N THR A 167 36.53 -26.41 -8.00
CA THR A 167 37.37 -25.26 -7.66
C THR A 167 36.90 -24.07 -8.49
N LEU A 168 36.08 -23.20 -7.89
CA LEU A 168 35.58 -21.98 -8.52
C LEU A 168 36.21 -20.76 -7.85
N HIS A 169 36.66 -19.81 -8.67
CA HIS A 169 37.12 -18.51 -8.20
C HIS A 169 35.95 -17.71 -7.62
N CYS A 170 36.15 -17.01 -6.50
CA CYS A 170 35.12 -16.20 -5.84
C CYS A 170 34.40 -15.21 -6.79
N LEU A 171 35.11 -14.65 -7.78
CA LEU A 171 34.58 -13.67 -8.74
C LEU A 171 33.61 -14.28 -9.76
N VAL A 172 33.51 -15.61 -9.84
CA VAL A 172 32.48 -16.29 -10.62
C VAL A 172 31.09 -16.02 -10.05
N CYS A 173 30.99 -15.84 -8.73
CA CYS A 173 29.72 -15.57 -8.04
C CYS A 173 29.62 -14.13 -7.51
N HIS A 174 30.74 -13.52 -7.14
CA HIS A 174 30.78 -12.21 -6.52
C HIS A 174 31.34 -11.17 -7.49
N ASP A 175 30.47 -10.35 -8.09
CA ASP A 175 30.90 -9.26 -8.96
C ASP A 175 31.52 -8.11 -8.14
N TYR A 176 32.79 -8.27 -7.84
CA TYR A 176 33.60 -7.34 -7.04
C TYR A 176 33.74 -5.97 -7.70
N THR A 177 33.67 -5.91 -9.03
CA THR A 177 33.86 -4.71 -9.83
C THR A 177 32.58 -3.93 -10.10
N LYS A 178 31.42 -4.50 -9.74
CA LYS A 178 30.12 -3.84 -9.92
C LYS A 178 30.10 -2.45 -9.27
N PRO A 179 29.74 -1.39 -10.01
CA PRO A 179 29.56 -0.07 -9.41
C PRO A 179 28.39 -0.04 -8.43
N VAL A 180 28.54 0.67 -7.32
CA VAL A 180 27.47 0.98 -6.37
C VAL A 180 27.26 2.48 -6.25
N ALA A 181 26.01 2.88 -6.03
CA ALA A 181 25.67 4.28 -5.80
C ALA A 181 26.38 4.79 -4.54
N ARG A 182 26.91 6.03 -4.58
CA ARG A 182 27.65 6.65 -3.46
C ARG A 182 26.87 6.66 -2.14
N ALA A 183 25.56 6.84 -2.22
CA ALA A 183 24.65 6.89 -1.07
C ALA A 183 24.19 5.50 -0.58
N ALA A 184 24.54 4.41 -1.26
CA ALA A 184 24.12 3.07 -0.85
C ALA A 184 24.82 2.68 0.47
N PRO A 185 24.06 2.28 1.51
CA PRO A 185 24.64 1.76 2.75
C PRO A 185 25.52 0.55 2.44
N VAL A 186 26.79 0.60 2.83
CA VAL A 186 27.64 -0.59 2.83
C VAL A 186 27.39 -1.27 4.17
N ALA A 187 26.36 -2.11 4.24
CA ALA A 187 26.18 -2.93 5.42
C ALA A 187 27.43 -3.82 5.57
N GLY A 188 27.98 -3.81 6.79
CA GLY A 188 29.14 -4.59 7.20
C GLY A 188 28.98 -6.09 6.95
N VAL A 189 30.12 -6.76 6.95
CA VAL A 189 30.36 -8.08 6.37
C VAL A 189 29.66 -9.21 7.14
N ALA A 190 28.39 -9.44 6.80
CA ALA A 190 27.69 -10.74 6.79
C ALA A 190 26.30 -10.51 6.19
N GLY A 191 26.05 -11.01 4.97
CA GLY A 191 24.74 -10.85 4.33
C GLY A 191 24.47 -9.49 3.67
N SER A 192 25.49 -8.67 3.39
CA SER A 192 25.31 -7.47 2.55
C SER A 192 24.74 -7.87 1.19
N PRO A 193 23.54 -7.38 0.80
CA PRO A 193 22.91 -7.75 -0.47
C PRO A 193 23.74 -7.34 -1.69
N THR A 194 24.71 -6.45 -1.48
CA THR A 194 25.58 -5.87 -2.49
C THR A 194 26.55 -6.90 -3.10
N LEU A 195 27.09 -7.82 -2.30
CA LEU A 195 28.01 -8.86 -2.77
C LEU A 195 27.30 -10.21 -2.99
N ARG A 196 25.97 -10.29 -2.78
CA ARG A 196 25.23 -11.54 -3.01
C ARG A 196 25.15 -11.84 -4.52
N PRO A 197 25.44 -13.08 -4.97
CA PRO A 197 25.25 -13.47 -6.36
C PRO A 197 23.79 -13.31 -6.77
N GLN A 198 23.57 -12.83 -7.99
CA GLN A 198 22.25 -12.69 -8.59
C GLN A 198 22.01 -13.78 -9.63
N ALA A 199 20.85 -13.69 -10.30
CA ALA A 199 20.48 -14.65 -11.31
C ALA A 199 21.53 -14.81 -12.43
N PRO A 200 22.15 -13.76 -13.00
CA PRO A 200 23.15 -13.93 -14.06
C PRO A 200 24.35 -14.78 -13.64
N GLU A 201 24.90 -14.55 -12.45
CA GLU A 201 26.07 -15.28 -11.95
C GLU A 201 25.73 -16.76 -11.73
N CYS A 202 24.57 -17.04 -11.12
CA CYS A 202 24.12 -18.42 -10.91
C CYS A 202 23.77 -19.13 -12.24
N LEU A 203 23.04 -18.47 -13.13
CA LEU A 203 22.52 -19.05 -14.36
C LEU A 203 23.61 -19.20 -15.45
N SER A 204 24.78 -18.59 -15.27
CA SER A 204 25.96 -18.85 -16.11
C SER A 204 26.33 -20.35 -16.14
N CYS A 205 26.08 -21.07 -15.04
CA CYS A 205 26.27 -22.52 -14.93
C CYS A 205 24.94 -23.28 -14.76
N HIS A 206 23.93 -22.68 -14.12
CA HIS A 206 22.62 -23.31 -13.88
C HIS A 206 21.60 -23.12 -15.02
N ALA A 207 22.05 -23.06 -16.27
CA ALA A 207 21.25 -22.72 -17.45
C ALA A 207 19.95 -23.56 -17.66
N MET A 208 19.88 -24.78 -17.12
CA MET A 208 18.70 -25.65 -17.22
C MET A 208 17.60 -25.35 -16.19
N ARG A 209 17.83 -24.41 -15.26
CA ARG A 209 16.88 -24.10 -14.17
C ARG A 209 16.28 -22.72 -14.40
N ARG A 210 15.06 -22.67 -14.92
CA ARG A 210 14.27 -21.44 -14.92
C ARG A 210 13.64 -21.27 -13.54
N LEU A 211 13.89 -20.13 -12.91
CA LEU A 211 13.02 -19.63 -11.85
C LEU A 211 11.60 -19.56 -12.42
N GLY A 212 10.61 -20.05 -11.68
CA GLY A 212 9.20 -19.81 -12.02
C GLY A 212 8.92 -18.31 -12.09
N ARG A 213 7.79 -17.92 -12.67
CA ARG A 213 7.41 -16.50 -12.72
C ARG A 213 7.10 -16.03 -11.31
N PHE A 214 7.99 -15.24 -10.72
CA PHE A 214 7.72 -14.54 -9.46
C PHE A 214 6.74 -13.40 -9.74
N PRO A 215 5.79 -13.13 -8.82
CA PRO A 215 4.99 -11.92 -8.86
C PRO A 215 5.88 -10.67 -8.92
N ALA A 216 5.42 -9.61 -9.59
CA ALA A 216 6.21 -8.38 -9.76
C ALA A 216 6.51 -7.67 -8.43
N ASP A 217 5.69 -7.95 -7.43
CA ASP A 217 5.71 -7.46 -6.05
C ASP A 217 6.45 -8.38 -5.07
N ASP A 218 7.05 -9.48 -5.52
CA ASP A 218 7.86 -10.35 -4.65
C ASP A 218 9.08 -9.58 -4.08
N PRO A 219 9.20 -9.43 -2.75
CA PRO A 219 10.27 -8.68 -2.13
C PRO A 219 11.65 -9.33 -2.31
N HIS A 220 11.71 -10.65 -2.58
CA HIS A 220 12.96 -11.35 -2.89
C HIS A 220 13.46 -11.07 -4.31
N ARG A 221 12.58 -10.60 -5.20
CA ARG A 221 12.84 -10.24 -6.60
C ARG A 221 13.49 -11.38 -7.40
N GLY A 222 13.25 -12.62 -7.00
CA GLY A 222 13.87 -13.81 -7.61
C GLY A 222 15.41 -13.85 -7.51
N VAL A 223 16.02 -13.14 -6.55
CA VAL A 223 17.48 -13.19 -6.35
C VAL A 223 17.86 -14.51 -5.69
N CYS A 224 18.57 -15.38 -6.41
CA CYS A 224 18.96 -16.72 -5.94
C CYS A 224 19.64 -16.69 -4.56
N GLY A 225 20.59 -15.77 -4.37
CA GLY A 225 21.35 -15.59 -3.13
C GLY A 225 20.55 -15.05 -1.93
N ALA A 226 19.27 -14.71 -2.11
CA ALA A 226 18.39 -14.35 -1.00
C ALA A 226 17.94 -15.58 -0.20
N CYS A 227 17.86 -16.75 -0.84
CA CYS A 227 17.46 -18.00 -0.19
C CYS A 227 18.59 -19.04 -0.20
N HIS A 228 19.39 -19.08 -1.27
CA HIS A 228 20.48 -20.04 -1.41
C HIS A 228 21.81 -19.43 -0.96
N ASN A 229 22.45 -20.04 0.04
CA ASN A 229 23.79 -19.71 0.47
C ASN A 229 24.73 -20.89 0.20
N PRO A 230 25.52 -20.85 -0.89
CA PRO A 230 26.35 -21.99 -1.28
C PRO A 230 27.54 -22.24 -0.35
N HIS A 231 27.81 -21.35 0.60
CA HIS A 231 28.87 -21.49 1.60
C HIS A 231 28.41 -22.18 2.89
N GLU A 232 27.10 -22.21 3.14
CA GLU A 232 26.51 -22.78 4.35
C GLU A 232 25.66 -24.02 4.06
N GLN A 233 24.91 -23.98 2.96
CA GLN A 233 23.99 -25.05 2.60
C GLN A 233 24.74 -26.18 1.89
N THR A 234 24.54 -27.41 2.33
CA THR A 234 25.03 -28.64 1.72
C THR A 234 24.05 -29.18 0.67
N VAL A 235 22.74 -28.92 0.84
CA VAL A 235 21.70 -29.31 -0.13
C VAL A 235 20.70 -28.18 -0.37
N PRO A 236 20.10 -28.05 -1.58
CA PRO A 236 19.20 -26.93 -1.89
C PRO A 236 17.96 -26.81 -0.99
N ARG A 237 17.52 -27.92 -0.37
CA ARG A 237 16.34 -27.91 0.53
C ARG A 237 16.61 -27.15 1.83
N GLU A 238 17.86 -27.03 2.26
CA GLU A 238 18.22 -26.27 3.47
C GLU A 238 17.91 -24.77 3.34
N ALA A 239 17.77 -24.26 2.10
CA ALA A 239 17.31 -22.90 1.85
C ALA A 239 15.95 -22.58 2.49
N VAL A 240 15.11 -23.58 2.74
CA VAL A 240 13.82 -23.38 3.42
C VAL A 240 13.99 -22.85 4.84
N ALA A 241 15.07 -23.22 5.53
CA ALA A 241 15.35 -22.71 6.87
C ALA A 241 15.55 -21.18 6.86
N SER A 242 16.10 -20.63 5.77
CA SER A 242 16.31 -19.18 5.64
C SER A 242 15.00 -18.38 5.71
N CYS A 243 13.87 -18.97 5.28
CA CYS A 243 12.57 -18.34 5.38
C CYS A 243 12.22 -18.00 6.85
N ALA A 244 12.54 -18.91 7.77
CA ALA A 244 12.23 -18.76 9.20
C ALA A 244 13.34 -18.04 9.98
N THR A 245 14.60 -18.14 9.55
CA THR A 245 15.76 -17.66 10.31
C THR A 245 16.30 -16.30 9.85
N ALA A 246 15.91 -15.82 8.66
CA ALA A 246 16.42 -14.55 8.12
C ALA A 246 15.80 -13.28 8.76
N GLY A 247 14.84 -13.43 9.68
CA GLY A 247 14.16 -12.30 10.34
C GLY A 247 13.21 -11.52 9.43
N CYS A 248 12.98 -11.95 8.19
CA CYS A 248 12.07 -11.26 7.25
C CYS A 248 10.61 -11.71 7.37
N HIS A 249 10.37 -12.90 7.94
CA HIS A 249 9.05 -13.53 8.07
C HIS A 249 8.69 -13.83 9.54
N GLU A 250 9.09 -12.94 10.47
CA GLU A 250 8.94 -13.16 11.92
C GLU A 250 7.47 -13.27 12.38
N GLN A 251 6.53 -12.69 11.62
CA GLN A 251 5.10 -12.70 11.93
C GLN A 251 4.29 -13.44 10.86
N VAL A 252 4.76 -14.61 10.42
CA VAL A 252 4.09 -15.42 9.39
C VAL A 252 2.58 -15.58 9.60
N ALA A 253 2.14 -15.79 10.84
CA ALA A 253 0.72 -15.96 11.16
C ALA A 253 -0.17 -14.75 10.82
N SER A 254 0.39 -13.54 10.70
CA SER A 254 -0.35 -12.31 10.39
C SER A 254 -0.18 -11.82 8.95
N ILE A 255 0.71 -12.44 8.15
CA ILE A 255 0.97 -12.03 6.76
C ILE A 255 -0.30 -12.11 5.91
N THR A 256 -1.10 -13.17 6.06
CA THR A 256 -2.38 -13.31 5.37
C THR A 256 -3.46 -13.82 6.32
N GLY A 257 -4.72 -13.60 5.94
CA GLY A 257 -5.85 -14.21 6.66
C GLY A 257 -5.81 -15.74 6.66
N MET A 258 -5.12 -16.33 5.69
CA MET A 258 -5.04 -17.79 5.52
C MET A 258 -4.00 -18.44 6.44
N HIS A 259 -3.02 -17.70 6.96
CA HIS A 259 -2.10 -18.25 7.96
C HIS A 259 -2.70 -18.32 9.37
N ARG A 260 -3.85 -17.65 9.59
CA ARG A 260 -4.53 -17.64 10.90
C ARG A 260 -5.29 -18.94 11.13
N GLY A 261 -5.16 -19.50 12.33
CA GLY A 261 -5.90 -20.68 12.76
C GLY A 261 -5.36 -22.00 12.20
N LEU A 262 -4.20 -22.00 11.55
CA LEU A 262 -3.47 -23.22 11.21
C LEU A 262 -2.96 -23.92 12.47
N GLU A 263 -2.88 -25.25 12.43
CA GLU A 263 -2.35 -26.05 13.53
C GLU A 263 -0.90 -25.66 13.86
N ALA A 264 -0.53 -25.79 15.14
CA ALA A 264 0.83 -25.56 15.59
C ALA A 264 1.79 -26.55 14.90
N GLY A 265 2.81 -26.06 14.21
CA GLY A 265 3.72 -26.91 13.43
C GLY A 265 3.64 -26.71 11.92
N VAL A 266 2.51 -26.23 11.40
CA VAL A 266 2.28 -26.08 9.96
C VAL A 266 3.14 -24.97 9.35
N LEU A 267 3.28 -23.85 10.05
CA LEU A 267 4.04 -22.69 9.56
C LEU A 267 5.56 -22.88 9.61
N GLN A 268 6.05 -23.97 10.21
CA GLN A 268 7.47 -24.32 10.28
C GLN A 268 8.00 -24.97 8.99
N ASP A 269 7.14 -25.52 8.14
CA ASP A 269 7.53 -26.13 6.85
C ASP A 269 6.82 -25.42 5.69
N CYS A 270 7.29 -24.20 5.38
CA CYS A 270 6.65 -23.29 4.43
C CYS A 270 6.46 -23.90 3.03
N VAL A 271 7.33 -24.84 2.64
CA VAL A 271 7.32 -25.45 1.30
C VAL A 271 6.27 -26.53 1.11
N GLN A 272 5.54 -26.91 2.16
CA GLN A 272 4.34 -27.74 2.01
C GLN A 272 3.24 -27.00 1.24
N CYS A 273 3.19 -25.67 1.37
CA CYS A 273 2.19 -24.83 0.70
C CYS A 273 2.81 -23.97 -0.41
N HIS A 274 4.05 -23.50 -0.23
CA HIS A 274 4.75 -22.67 -1.22
C HIS A 274 5.86 -23.48 -1.91
N GLU A 275 5.57 -24.02 -3.11
CA GLU A 275 6.57 -24.75 -3.88
C GLU A 275 7.80 -23.86 -4.12
N ALA A 276 8.99 -24.37 -3.78
CA ALA A 276 10.24 -23.67 -4.02
C ALA A 276 10.36 -23.32 -5.52
N HIS A 277 10.80 -22.10 -5.81
CA HIS A 277 10.91 -21.55 -7.18
C HIS A 277 9.58 -21.39 -7.93
N ARG A 278 8.43 -21.62 -7.27
CA ARG A 278 7.07 -21.39 -7.77
C ARG A 278 6.19 -20.91 -6.63
N PHE A 279 6.48 -19.70 -6.14
CA PHE A 279 5.74 -19.07 -5.04
C PHE A 279 4.33 -18.67 -5.49
N GLY A 280 3.43 -19.65 -5.57
CA GLY A 280 2.01 -19.50 -5.88
C GLY A 280 1.23 -20.68 -5.32
N VAL A 281 0.10 -20.41 -4.67
CA VAL A 281 -0.75 -21.46 -4.08
C VAL A 281 -1.72 -21.97 -5.16
N VAL A 282 -1.76 -23.29 -5.41
CA VAL A 282 -2.38 -23.87 -6.61
C VAL A 282 -3.80 -24.42 -6.34
N SER A 283 -4.83 -23.61 -6.60
CA SER A 283 -6.22 -24.02 -6.90
C SER A 283 -7.17 -24.55 -5.77
N LYS A 284 -8.48 -24.47 -6.05
CA LYS A 284 -9.64 -24.72 -5.16
C LYS A 284 -9.65 -26.04 -4.38
N GLN A 285 -9.17 -27.13 -4.96
CA GLN A 285 -9.16 -28.44 -4.30
C GLN A 285 -8.10 -28.53 -3.18
N GLN A 286 -7.09 -27.65 -3.21
CA GLN A 286 -6.05 -27.58 -2.18
C GLN A 286 -6.46 -26.71 -0.99
N CYS A 287 -7.43 -25.79 -1.13
CA CYS A 287 -7.87 -24.94 -0.02
C CYS A 287 -8.42 -25.78 1.14
N ARG A 288 -9.28 -26.78 0.84
CA ARG A 288 -9.89 -27.66 1.85
C ARG A 288 -8.93 -28.73 2.40
N ALA A 289 -7.78 -28.94 1.77
CA ALA A 289 -6.76 -29.83 2.30
C ALA A 289 -6.17 -29.27 3.61
N CYS A 290 -6.20 -27.95 3.79
CA CYS A 290 -5.65 -27.27 4.97
C CYS A 290 -6.70 -26.46 5.74
N HIS A 291 -7.76 -25.97 5.08
CA HIS A 291 -8.79 -25.12 5.70
C HIS A 291 -10.12 -25.85 5.82
N GLN A 292 -10.57 -26.04 7.06
CA GLN A 292 -11.92 -26.49 7.33
C GLN A 292 -12.90 -25.31 7.31
N PRO A 293 -14.05 -25.44 6.63
CA PRO A 293 -15.08 -24.42 6.68
C PRO A 293 -15.55 -24.19 8.12
N VAL A 294 -15.53 -22.94 8.57
CA VAL A 294 -16.10 -22.54 9.86
C VAL A 294 -17.37 -21.73 9.62
N ASP A 295 -18.47 -22.15 10.24
CA ASP A 295 -19.75 -21.44 10.17
C ASP A 295 -19.86 -20.45 11.34
N GLY A 296 -20.14 -19.19 11.03
CA GLY A 296 -20.43 -18.15 12.01
C GLY A 296 -21.92 -17.81 12.07
N THR A 297 -22.28 -16.90 12.98
CA THR A 297 -23.66 -16.44 13.16
C THR A 297 -24.16 -15.56 12.01
N GLN A 298 -23.28 -14.73 11.43
CA GLN A 298 -23.61 -13.81 10.33
C GLN A 298 -23.34 -14.39 8.93
N PHE A 299 -22.42 -15.35 8.82
CA PHE A 299 -22.05 -15.98 7.55
C PHE A 299 -21.79 -17.48 7.75
N SER A 300 -22.27 -18.30 6.82
CA SER A 300 -22.07 -19.75 6.82
C SER A 300 -21.48 -20.22 5.50
N HIS A 301 -20.32 -20.85 5.56
CA HIS A 301 -19.68 -21.52 4.43
C HIS A 301 -20.50 -22.72 3.96
N THR A 302 -21.16 -23.45 4.88
CA THR A 302 -22.02 -24.57 4.52
C THR A 302 -23.18 -24.12 3.65
N ARG A 303 -23.85 -23.01 4.00
CA ARG A 303 -24.92 -22.41 3.17
C ARG A 303 -24.41 -21.88 1.83
N HIS A 304 -23.17 -21.40 1.77
CA HIS A 304 -22.55 -20.88 0.56
C HIS A 304 -21.63 -21.91 -0.13
N GLY A 305 -21.78 -23.20 0.18
CA GLY A 305 -20.86 -24.25 -0.28
C GLY A 305 -20.86 -24.50 -1.80
N GLY A 306 -21.87 -23.99 -2.51
CA GLY A 306 -21.95 -23.99 -3.98
C GLY A 306 -21.22 -22.83 -4.65
N LEU A 307 -20.72 -21.84 -3.90
CA LEU A 307 -19.88 -20.78 -4.42
C LEU A 307 -18.43 -21.21 -4.45
N GLU A 308 -17.72 -20.67 -5.43
CA GLU A 308 -16.29 -20.87 -5.53
C GLU A 308 -15.55 -20.04 -4.50
N CYS A 309 -14.52 -20.60 -3.84
CA CYS A 309 -13.79 -19.91 -2.76
C CYS A 309 -13.27 -18.54 -3.22
N GLY A 310 -12.82 -18.46 -4.48
CA GLY A 310 -12.36 -17.24 -5.16
C GLY A 310 -13.41 -16.14 -5.35
N ALA A 311 -14.70 -16.44 -5.16
CA ALA A 311 -15.78 -15.46 -5.25
C ALA A 311 -15.80 -14.53 -4.02
N CYS A 312 -15.30 -15.01 -2.88
CA CYS A 312 -15.25 -14.23 -1.64
C CYS A 312 -13.83 -14.05 -1.12
N HIS A 313 -12.89 -14.92 -1.45
CA HIS A 313 -11.49 -14.83 -1.03
C HIS A 313 -10.58 -14.55 -2.22
N ALA A 314 -9.71 -13.56 -2.10
CA ALA A 314 -8.66 -13.34 -3.09
C ALA A 314 -7.72 -14.56 -3.13
N THR A 315 -7.31 -14.98 -4.32
CA THR A 315 -6.34 -16.09 -4.50
C THR A 315 -4.93 -15.59 -4.79
N THR A 316 -4.80 -14.33 -5.20
CA THR A 316 -3.54 -13.61 -5.45
C THR A 316 -3.82 -12.11 -5.43
N PRO A 317 -2.88 -11.23 -5.04
CA PRO A 317 -1.59 -11.51 -4.41
C PRO A 317 -1.71 -11.80 -2.90
N GLU A 318 -2.74 -11.28 -2.24
CA GLU A 318 -3.03 -11.52 -0.82
C GLU A 318 -4.00 -12.69 -0.65
N HIS A 319 -3.48 -13.91 -0.86
CA HIS A 319 -4.29 -15.12 -0.81
C HIS A 319 -5.04 -15.26 0.53
N GLY A 320 -6.34 -15.45 0.46
CA GLY A 320 -7.23 -15.59 1.61
C GLY A 320 -7.79 -14.29 2.16
N THR A 321 -7.35 -13.11 1.70
CA THR A 321 -8.00 -11.85 2.04
C THR A 321 -9.46 -11.88 1.57
N LEU A 322 -10.36 -11.43 2.43
CA LEU A 322 -11.79 -11.38 2.12
C LEU A 322 -12.02 -10.25 1.11
N ALA A 323 -12.46 -10.61 -0.10
CA ALA A 323 -12.89 -9.67 -1.13
C ALA A 323 -14.24 -9.00 -0.79
N ILE A 324 -14.98 -9.60 0.15
CA ILE A 324 -16.25 -9.09 0.68
C ILE A 324 -15.95 -8.28 1.94
N SER A 325 -15.88 -6.96 1.82
CA SER A 325 -15.45 -6.08 2.90
C SER A 325 -16.60 -5.28 3.53
N GLY A 326 -17.77 -5.26 2.90
CA GLY A 326 -18.93 -4.56 3.44
C GLY A 326 -20.29 -5.05 2.94
N PRO A 327 -21.38 -4.48 3.50
CA PRO A 327 -22.75 -4.90 3.20
C PRO A 327 -23.11 -4.86 1.71
N ARG A 328 -22.55 -3.92 0.93
CA ARG A 328 -22.77 -3.82 -0.52
C ARG A 328 -22.30 -5.05 -1.28
N ASP A 329 -21.22 -5.68 -0.84
CA ASP A 329 -20.66 -6.87 -1.48
C ASP A 329 -21.60 -8.06 -1.31
N CYS A 330 -22.18 -8.23 -0.11
CA CYS A 330 -23.24 -9.20 0.16
C CYS A 330 -24.46 -8.96 -0.75
N GLN A 331 -24.87 -7.70 -0.87
CA GLN A 331 -26.04 -7.27 -1.66
C GLN A 331 -25.83 -7.48 -3.16
N SER A 332 -24.58 -7.39 -3.66
CA SER A 332 -24.28 -7.60 -5.08
C SER A 332 -24.68 -9.00 -5.58
N CYS A 333 -24.55 -10.02 -4.72
CA CYS A 333 -24.97 -11.39 -5.01
C CYS A 333 -26.41 -11.67 -4.56
N HIS A 334 -26.79 -11.21 -3.36
CA HIS A 334 -28.06 -11.57 -2.69
C HIS A 334 -29.22 -10.61 -2.95
N HIS A 335 -29.02 -9.47 -3.61
CA HIS A 335 -30.10 -8.55 -4.01
C HIS A 335 -30.18 -8.35 -5.53
N GLY A 336 -29.39 -9.10 -6.31
CA GLY A 336 -29.55 -9.22 -7.75
C GLY A 336 -30.78 -10.06 -8.14
N PRO A 337 -31.18 -10.05 -9.42
CA PRO A 337 -32.38 -10.74 -9.91
C PRO A 337 -32.37 -12.27 -9.71
N GLN A 338 -31.20 -12.88 -9.44
CA GLN A 338 -31.04 -14.32 -9.25
C GLN A 338 -31.23 -14.80 -7.81
N ALA A 339 -31.12 -13.90 -6.83
CA ALA A 339 -31.25 -14.22 -5.42
C ALA A 339 -32.17 -13.18 -4.78
N ALA A 340 -33.49 -13.37 -4.86
CA ALA A 340 -34.41 -12.58 -4.05
C ALA A 340 -34.47 -13.18 -2.63
N ALA A 341 -33.35 -13.12 -1.90
CA ALA A 341 -33.29 -13.64 -0.53
C ALA A 341 -34.26 -12.84 0.36
N ARG A 342 -35.06 -13.54 1.18
CA ARG A 342 -35.92 -12.88 2.19
C ARG A 342 -35.02 -12.24 3.23
N CYS A 343 -35.28 -10.98 3.60
CA CYS A 343 -34.46 -10.22 4.57
C CYS A 343 -34.25 -11.00 5.89
N SER A 344 -35.29 -11.72 6.34
CA SER A 344 -35.28 -12.53 7.56
C SER A 344 -34.39 -13.78 7.51
N ALA A 345 -33.87 -14.15 6.34
CA ALA A 345 -32.91 -15.24 6.20
C ALA A 345 -31.51 -14.88 6.75
N CYS A 346 -31.23 -13.57 6.86
CA CYS A 346 -29.94 -13.04 7.29
C CYS A 346 -30.06 -12.01 8.42
N HIS A 347 -31.15 -11.25 8.48
CA HIS A 347 -31.37 -10.20 9.47
C HIS A 347 -32.45 -10.56 10.49
N ALA A 348 -32.21 -10.24 11.76
CA ALA A 348 -33.24 -10.34 12.79
C ALA A 348 -34.30 -9.26 12.59
N ALA A 349 -35.56 -9.54 12.93
CA ALA A 349 -36.67 -8.60 12.75
C ALA A 349 -36.44 -7.25 13.45
N SER A 350 -35.75 -7.26 14.60
CA SER A 350 -35.36 -6.07 15.34
C SER A 350 -34.41 -5.14 14.58
N GLU A 351 -33.65 -5.65 13.61
CA GLU A 351 -32.66 -4.86 12.86
C GLU A 351 -33.32 -3.92 11.83
N TYR A 352 -34.56 -4.21 11.42
CA TYR A 352 -35.29 -3.42 10.41
C TYR A 352 -36.69 -2.92 10.83
N ALA A 353 -37.32 -3.46 11.90
CA ALA A 353 -38.72 -3.16 12.21
C ALA A 353 -38.98 -1.89 13.05
N ALA A 354 -37.98 -1.29 13.70
CA ALA A 354 -38.20 -0.24 14.71
C ALA A 354 -37.38 1.04 14.48
N ARG A 355 -37.28 1.51 13.23
CA ARG A 355 -36.55 2.74 12.89
C ARG A 355 -37.46 3.79 12.27
N SER A 356 -37.53 4.96 12.90
CA SER A 356 -38.09 6.18 12.31
C SER A 356 -36.99 6.92 11.57
N TYR A 357 -37.24 7.31 10.32
CA TYR A 357 -36.28 8.05 9.50
C TYR A 357 -36.80 9.45 9.17
N PRO A 358 -35.98 10.51 9.26
CA PRO A 358 -36.37 11.81 8.76
C PRO A 358 -36.46 11.75 7.23
N LYS A 359 -37.65 12.03 6.67
CA LYS A 359 -37.87 12.19 5.24
C LYS A 359 -38.26 13.63 4.97
N SER A 360 -37.44 14.33 4.20
CA SER A 360 -37.80 15.64 3.68
C SER A 360 -38.79 15.47 2.55
N GLN A 361 -39.98 16.01 2.73
CA GLN A 361 -41.03 16.04 1.73
C GLN A 361 -41.24 17.49 1.31
N ARG A 362 -41.15 17.74 0.00
CA ARG A 362 -41.51 19.04 -0.56
C ARG A 362 -43.02 19.11 -0.65
N PHE A 363 -43.60 20.11 0.01
CA PHE A 363 -45.02 20.38 -0.05
C PHE A 363 -45.26 21.54 -1.01
N LEU A 364 -46.00 21.22 -2.06
CA LEU A 364 -46.65 22.18 -2.94
C LEU A 364 -48.04 22.43 -2.35
N ILE A 365 -48.09 23.23 -1.30
CA ILE A 365 -49.35 23.83 -0.89
C ILE A 365 -49.58 24.92 -1.93
N SER A 366 -50.79 25.04 -2.48
CA SER A 366 -51.12 25.94 -3.60
C SER A 366 -51.03 27.44 -3.25
N VAL A 367 -50.30 27.78 -2.18
CA VAL A 367 -50.12 29.08 -1.56
C VAL A 367 -48.67 29.25 -1.16
N GLY A 368 -47.99 30.23 -1.77
CA GLY A 368 -46.63 30.61 -1.42
C GLY A 368 -45.55 29.69 -1.99
N GLU A 369 -44.29 30.05 -1.69
CA GLU A 369 -43.15 29.27 -2.16
C GLU A 369 -43.18 27.84 -1.60
N PRO A 370 -42.90 26.83 -2.43
CA PRO A 370 -42.91 25.43 -2.01
C PRO A 370 -42.03 25.24 -0.77
N ARG A 371 -42.61 24.71 0.31
CA ARG A 371 -41.89 24.51 1.57
C ARG A 371 -41.54 23.05 1.75
N THR A 372 -40.27 22.80 2.05
CA THR A 372 -39.80 21.47 2.45
C THR A 372 -40.01 21.30 3.95
N ARG A 373 -40.67 20.23 4.36
CA ARG A 373 -40.78 19.82 5.76
C ARG A 373 -40.16 18.45 5.96
N THR A 374 -39.51 18.25 7.09
CA THR A 374 -39.01 16.94 7.50
C THR A 374 -40.09 16.21 8.29
N LEU A 375 -40.54 15.08 7.77
CA LEU A 375 -41.48 14.19 8.44
C LEU A 375 -40.73 12.97 9.01
N SER A 376 -41.25 12.40 10.08
CA SER A 376 -40.74 11.13 10.61
C SER A 376 -41.46 9.97 9.91
N PHE A 377 -40.76 9.25 9.04
CA PHE A 377 -41.24 8.03 8.42
C PHE A 377 -41.03 6.83 9.36
N ASP A 378 -42.11 6.21 9.83
CA ASP A 378 -42.05 5.04 10.72
C ASP A 378 -42.44 3.74 9.98
N HIS A 379 -41.52 2.77 9.96
CA HIS A 379 -41.74 1.47 9.33
C HIS A 379 -42.84 0.65 10.01
N ARG A 380 -43.12 0.87 11.30
CA ARG A 380 -44.19 0.14 12.03
C ARG A 380 -45.56 0.38 11.42
N TRP A 381 -45.77 1.56 10.83
CA TRP A 381 -47.05 1.97 10.25
C TRP A 381 -47.22 1.43 8.83
N HIS A 382 -46.09 1.11 8.18
CA HIS A 382 -46.02 0.57 6.82
C HIS A 382 -45.67 -0.92 6.80
N GLY A 383 -45.77 -1.62 7.94
CA GLY A 383 -45.40 -3.04 8.07
C GLY A 383 -46.24 -4.00 7.22
N ARG A 384 -47.33 -3.52 6.61
CA ARG A 384 -48.16 -4.27 5.65
C ARG A 384 -47.77 -4.05 4.19
N VAL A 385 -46.90 -3.08 3.91
CA VAL A 385 -46.37 -2.78 2.57
C VAL A 385 -45.17 -3.70 2.31
N ALA A 386 -45.14 -4.36 1.14
CA ALA A 386 -44.00 -5.20 0.79
C ALA A 386 -42.74 -4.34 0.63
N CYS A 387 -41.62 -4.73 1.26
CA CYS A 387 -40.39 -3.92 1.29
C CYS A 387 -39.91 -3.50 -0.11
N ALA A 388 -40.08 -4.37 -1.11
CA ALA A 388 -39.68 -4.11 -2.50
C ALA A 388 -40.46 -2.97 -3.17
N GLN A 389 -41.62 -2.57 -2.62
CA GLN A 389 -42.38 -1.41 -3.12
C GLN A 389 -41.71 -0.09 -2.74
N CYS A 390 -40.94 -0.05 -1.65
CA CYS A 390 -40.22 1.15 -1.24
C CYS A 390 -38.72 1.09 -1.56
N HIS A 391 -38.11 -0.09 -1.42
CA HIS A 391 -36.68 -0.31 -1.59
C HIS A 391 -36.35 -0.84 -2.98
N THR A 392 -36.63 -0.01 -3.98
CA THR A 392 -36.57 -0.37 -5.41
C THR A 392 -35.16 -0.43 -5.96
N ASP A 393 -34.19 0.27 -5.35
CA ASP A 393 -32.79 0.18 -5.75
C ASP A 393 -32.24 -1.23 -5.40
N PRO A 394 -31.78 -2.02 -6.39
CA PRO A 394 -31.41 -3.41 -6.15
C PRO A 394 -30.12 -3.54 -5.32
N LEU A 395 -29.17 -2.61 -5.43
CA LEU A 395 -27.88 -2.73 -4.75
C LEU A 395 -27.92 -2.18 -3.34
N THR A 396 -28.46 -0.99 -3.17
CA THR A 396 -28.49 -0.25 -1.90
C THR A 396 -29.77 -0.46 -1.11
N ARG A 397 -30.83 -0.99 -1.74
CA ARG A 397 -32.19 -1.03 -1.18
C ARG A 397 -32.59 0.35 -0.67
N SER A 398 -32.20 1.41 -1.37
CA SER A 398 -32.58 2.78 -1.01
C SER A 398 -34.04 3.04 -1.35
N ALA A 399 -34.74 3.71 -0.43
CA ALA A 399 -36.04 4.32 -0.66
C ALA A 399 -35.94 5.86 -0.78
N ALA A 400 -34.73 6.41 -0.88
CA ALA A 400 -34.49 7.85 -0.81
C ALA A 400 -35.21 8.64 -1.90
N GLY A 401 -35.38 8.04 -3.09
CA GLY A 401 -36.10 8.64 -4.22
C GLY A 401 -37.61 8.46 -4.20
N LEU A 402 -38.17 7.72 -3.23
CA LEU A 402 -39.62 7.52 -3.13
C LEU A 402 -40.24 8.66 -2.32
N GLU A 403 -41.23 9.33 -2.91
CA GLU A 403 -42.01 10.38 -2.27
C GLU A 403 -43.31 9.81 -1.70
N CYS A 404 -43.84 10.40 -0.63
CA CYS A 404 -45.08 9.91 0.00
C CYS A 404 -46.26 9.87 -1.00
N THR A 405 -46.28 10.81 -1.94
CA THR A 405 -47.30 10.93 -2.99
C THR A 405 -47.28 9.80 -4.01
N ALA A 406 -46.21 9.01 -4.09
CA ALA A 406 -46.16 7.83 -4.95
C ALA A 406 -47.13 6.72 -4.48
N CYS A 407 -47.58 6.77 -3.21
CA CYS A 407 -48.53 5.80 -2.66
C CYS A 407 -49.76 6.44 -2.01
N HIS A 408 -49.65 7.68 -1.51
CA HIS A 408 -50.75 8.41 -0.87
C HIS A 408 -51.23 9.55 -1.77
N ALA A 409 -52.30 9.32 -2.54
CA ALA A 409 -52.92 10.34 -3.40
C ALA A 409 -53.90 11.25 -2.61
N ASP A 410 -54.55 10.70 -1.59
CA ASP A 410 -55.78 11.25 -0.99
C ASP A 410 -55.55 12.15 0.22
N HIS A 411 -54.55 13.02 0.15
CA HIS A 411 -54.18 13.92 1.24
C HIS A 411 -55.27 14.95 1.65
N HIS A 412 -56.33 15.09 0.86
CA HIS A 412 -57.49 15.96 1.10
C HIS A 412 -58.80 15.20 1.33
N GLU A 413 -58.78 13.87 1.46
CA GLU A 413 -60.01 13.16 1.78
C GLU A 413 -60.47 13.49 3.22
N PRO A 414 -61.78 13.69 3.45
CA PRO A 414 -62.32 14.07 4.76
C PRO A 414 -61.99 13.09 5.91
N THR A 415 -61.56 11.88 5.58
CA THR A 415 -61.24 10.79 6.50
C THR A 415 -59.75 10.70 6.84
N VAL A 416 -58.88 11.45 6.17
CA VAL A 416 -57.42 11.40 6.37
C VAL A 416 -57.02 12.29 7.54
N SER A 417 -56.52 11.67 8.62
CA SER A 417 -55.96 12.41 9.77
C SER A 417 -54.61 13.01 9.41
N CYS A 418 -54.57 14.33 9.22
CA CYS A 418 -53.32 15.06 8.91
C CYS A 418 -52.22 14.79 9.94
N MET A 419 -52.62 14.58 11.21
CA MET A 419 -51.70 14.30 12.30
C MET A 419 -51.10 12.90 12.31
N ALA A 420 -51.63 11.97 11.50
CA ALA A 420 -50.97 10.68 11.32
C ALA A 420 -49.54 10.94 10.80
N CYS A 421 -49.38 11.85 9.84
CA CYS A 421 -48.07 12.10 9.23
C CYS A 421 -47.40 13.40 9.74
N HIS A 422 -48.16 14.34 10.32
CA HIS A 422 -47.65 15.64 10.76
C HIS A 422 -47.66 15.78 12.29
N PRO A 423 -46.53 16.15 12.91
CA PRO A 423 -46.52 16.55 14.31
C PRO A 423 -47.32 17.85 14.49
N ARG A 424 -47.98 17.99 15.65
CA ARG A 424 -48.71 19.22 16.02
C ARG A 424 -47.76 20.42 15.95
N PRO A 425 -48.08 21.48 15.19
CA PRO A 425 -47.25 22.67 15.17
C PRO A 425 -47.25 23.36 16.56
N PRO A 426 -46.15 24.05 16.92
CA PRO A 426 -46.12 24.93 18.10
C PRO A 426 -47.29 25.93 18.08
N SER A 427 -47.77 26.32 19.26
CA SER A 427 -48.96 27.19 19.41
C SER A 427 -48.79 28.61 18.86
N ASP A 428 -47.56 29.01 18.56
CA ASP A 428 -47.13 30.29 17.98
C ASP A 428 -46.67 30.17 16.52
N ALA A 429 -46.80 28.99 15.90
CA ALA A 429 -46.28 28.74 14.56
C ALA A 429 -46.96 29.58 13.44
N HIS A 430 -48.12 30.19 13.72
CA HIS A 430 -48.82 31.08 12.80
C HIS A 430 -49.52 32.21 13.58
N ASP A 431 -49.60 33.39 12.96
CA ASP A 431 -50.35 34.55 13.48
C ASP A 431 -51.86 34.35 13.31
N LYS A 432 -52.61 34.40 14.41
CA LYS A 432 -54.06 34.13 14.46
C LYS A 432 -54.85 35.04 13.53
N ASP A 433 -54.39 36.25 13.30
CA ASP A 433 -55.12 37.22 12.47
C ASP A 433 -54.95 36.91 10.98
N VAL A 434 -53.84 36.27 10.59
CA VAL A 434 -53.53 35.92 9.19
C VAL A 434 -54.15 34.58 8.78
N VAL A 435 -54.27 33.60 9.69
CA VAL A 435 -54.76 32.25 9.31
C VAL A 435 -56.29 32.18 9.18
N HIS A 436 -57.02 33.15 9.72
CA HIS A 436 -58.49 33.17 9.69
C HIS A 436 -59.08 34.04 8.57
N GLU A 437 -58.28 34.74 7.75
CA GLU A 437 -58.73 35.58 6.60
C GLU A 437 -59.42 34.79 5.46
N GLY A 438 -59.75 33.52 5.69
CA GLY A 438 -60.40 32.64 4.73
C GLY A 438 -59.40 32.03 3.75
N CYS A 439 -59.80 30.92 3.12
CA CYS A 439 -58.92 30.18 2.20
C CYS A 439 -58.42 31.06 1.03
N SER A 440 -59.13 32.13 0.66
CA SER A 440 -58.77 33.08 -0.39
C SER A 440 -57.61 34.02 -0.06
N ALA A 441 -57.34 34.30 1.22
CA ALA A 441 -56.19 35.13 1.61
C ALA A 441 -54.84 34.45 1.30
N CYS A 442 -54.89 33.14 1.11
CA CYS A 442 -53.75 32.30 0.85
C CYS A 442 -53.81 31.71 -0.59
N HIS A 443 -54.96 31.28 -1.08
CA HIS A 443 -55.08 30.60 -2.38
C HIS A 443 -55.57 31.53 -3.51
N ALA A 444 -54.74 31.71 -4.55
CA ALA A 444 -55.06 32.54 -5.73
C ALA A 444 -56.08 31.88 -6.68
N GLU A 445 -56.09 30.55 -6.79
CA GLU A 445 -57.14 29.78 -7.46
C GLU A 445 -57.47 28.55 -6.60
N LEU A 446 -58.67 28.53 -6.04
CA LEU A 446 -59.18 27.36 -5.31
C LEU A 446 -59.97 26.48 -6.29
N PRO A 447 -59.63 25.19 -6.48
CA PRO A 447 -60.56 24.23 -7.07
C PRO A 447 -61.55 23.72 -6.01
N LEU A 448 -61.90 24.56 -5.04
CA LEU A 448 -62.79 24.21 -3.92
C LEU A 448 -63.68 25.42 -3.61
N GLN A 449 -64.57 25.75 -4.56
CA GLN A 449 -65.81 26.41 -4.16
C GLN A 449 -66.53 25.47 -3.18
N GLY A 450 -66.63 25.87 -1.91
CA GLY A 450 -67.37 25.10 -0.89
C GLY A 450 -66.52 24.34 0.14
N VAL A 451 -65.30 24.79 0.47
CA VAL A 451 -64.60 24.28 1.66
C VAL A 451 -65.55 24.37 2.86
N PRO A 452 -65.95 23.25 3.49
CA PRO A 452 -66.97 23.28 4.52
C PRO A 452 -66.41 23.99 5.76
N ARG A 453 -66.99 25.13 6.14
CA ARG A 453 -66.79 25.78 7.46
C ARG A 453 -67.47 24.95 8.55
N THR A 454 -67.16 23.66 8.59
CA THR A 454 -67.74 22.69 9.52
C THR A 454 -66.88 22.59 10.76
N ARG A 455 -67.52 22.23 11.87
CA ARG A 455 -66.85 21.90 13.13
C ARG A 455 -65.70 20.91 12.92
N THR A 456 -65.94 19.85 12.15
CA THR A 456 -64.92 18.82 11.85
C THR A 456 -63.66 19.44 11.27
N PHE A 457 -63.80 20.39 10.34
CA PHE A 457 -62.66 21.06 9.72
C PHE A 457 -61.90 21.96 10.73
N CYS A 458 -62.62 22.76 11.52
CA CYS A 458 -62.00 23.61 12.54
C CYS A 458 -61.25 22.80 13.61
N LEU A 459 -61.80 21.65 14.01
CA LEU A 459 -61.20 20.76 15.01
C LEU A 459 -59.96 20.02 14.50
N ILE A 460 -59.67 20.01 13.19
CA ILE A 460 -58.38 19.51 12.67
C ILE A 460 -57.22 20.28 13.30
N CYS A 461 -57.37 21.60 13.44
CA CYS A 461 -56.36 22.48 14.03
C CYS A 461 -56.63 22.79 15.51
N HIS A 462 -57.90 22.95 15.91
CA HIS A 462 -58.32 23.32 17.27
C HIS A 462 -58.73 22.12 18.12
N GLN A 463 -57.84 21.15 18.25
CA GLN A 463 -58.15 19.91 18.98
C GLN A 463 -58.35 20.10 20.48
N ASP A 464 -57.80 21.18 21.04
CA ASP A 464 -58.07 21.62 22.41
C ASP A 464 -59.50 22.16 22.60
N ARG A 465 -60.28 22.26 21.53
CA ARG A 465 -61.67 22.76 21.52
C ARG A 465 -62.68 21.69 21.14
N VAL A 466 -62.31 20.42 21.06
CA VAL A 466 -63.22 19.31 20.74
C VAL A 466 -64.42 19.28 21.69
N GLU A 467 -64.21 19.55 22.98
CA GLU A 467 -65.26 19.57 24.01
C GLU A 467 -66.00 20.92 24.12
N HIS A 468 -65.53 21.96 23.43
CA HIS A 468 -66.16 23.27 23.48
C HIS A 468 -67.43 23.26 22.61
N TYR A 469 -68.60 23.26 23.26
CA TYR A 469 -69.92 23.12 22.63
C TYR A 469 -69.96 21.98 21.60
N PRO A 470 -70.00 20.71 22.03
CA PRO A 470 -69.72 19.53 21.20
C PRO A 470 -70.54 19.41 19.91
N GLU A 471 -71.76 19.95 19.90
CA GLU A 471 -72.67 19.92 18.75
C GLU A 471 -72.79 21.27 18.03
N GLY A 472 -72.11 22.32 18.52
CA GLY A 472 -72.18 23.67 17.97
C GLY A 472 -71.36 23.82 16.68
N VAL A 473 -71.86 24.64 15.76
CA VAL A 473 -71.13 25.07 14.56
C VAL A 473 -70.25 26.26 14.92
N CYS A 474 -68.94 26.13 14.70
CA CYS A 474 -67.95 27.09 15.18
C CYS A 474 -68.21 28.53 14.68
N THR A 475 -68.69 28.67 13.44
CA THR A 475 -68.95 29.97 12.79
C THR A 475 -70.14 30.72 13.35
N ASP A 476 -71.02 30.07 14.11
CA ASP A 476 -72.19 30.72 14.70
C ASP A 476 -71.78 31.68 15.84
N CYS A 477 -70.67 31.38 16.51
CA CYS A 477 -70.15 32.16 17.64
C CYS A 477 -68.79 32.82 17.35
N HIS A 478 -67.99 32.26 16.45
CA HIS A 478 -66.69 32.80 16.06
C HIS A 478 -66.78 33.47 14.70
N ALA A 479 -66.72 34.81 14.70
CA ALA A 479 -66.68 35.61 13.49
C ALA A 479 -65.41 35.28 12.70
N LEU A 480 -65.60 34.80 11.48
CA LEU A 480 -64.52 34.67 10.50
C LEU A 480 -64.60 35.88 9.55
N PRO A 481 -63.46 36.42 9.11
CA PRO A 481 -63.37 37.33 7.98
C PRO A 481 -64.28 36.87 6.82
N GLY A 482 -65.05 37.81 6.29
CA GLY A 482 -65.98 37.55 5.18
C GLY A 482 -65.20 37.09 3.95
N THR A 483 -65.70 36.07 3.23
CA THR A 483 -65.18 35.80 1.89
C THR A 483 -65.67 36.92 0.98
N GLU A 484 -64.79 37.51 0.17
CA GLU A 484 -65.13 38.53 -0.83
C GLU A 484 -66.31 38.02 -1.70
N GLY A 485 -67.51 38.51 -1.41
CA GLY A 485 -68.76 38.01 -2.01
C GLY A 485 -69.97 38.06 -1.07
N GLU A 486 -69.79 37.96 0.25
CA GLU A 486 -70.92 38.03 1.20
C GLU A 486 -71.35 39.47 1.55
N GLU A 487 -70.42 40.44 1.52
CA GLU A 487 -70.73 41.85 1.80
C GLU A 487 -71.65 42.48 0.73
N ALA A 488 -71.51 42.08 -0.54
CA ALA A 488 -72.34 42.58 -1.64
C ALA A 488 -73.81 42.06 -1.62
N ARG A 489 -74.15 41.12 -0.72
CA ARG A 489 -75.49 40.54 -0.58
C ARG A 489 -76.30 41.15 0.57
N LEU A 490 -75.65 41.75 1.56
CA LEU A 490 -76.34 42.41 2.68
C LEU A 490 -76.86 43.82 2.33
N GLU A 491 -76.20 44.55 1.44
CA GLU A 491 -76.63 45.93 1.07
C GLU A 491 -77.90 45.99 0.18
N ARG A 492 -78.36 44.86 -0.39
CA ARG A 492 -79.53 44.80 -1.28
C ARG A 492 -80.85 44.40 -0.62
N ARG A 493 -80.90 44.22 0.71
CA ARG A 493 -82.12 43.79 1.43
C ARG A 493 -82.85 44.87 2.22
N THR A 494 -82.36 46.10 2.26
CA THR A 494 -83.08 47.23 2.85
C THR A 494 -83.68 48.05 1.71
N HIS A 495 -84.93 47.76 1.32
CA HIS A 495 -85.94 48.65 0.69
C HIS A 495 -86.98 47.82 -0.09
N GLU A 496 -88.01 47.29 0.59
CA GLU A 496 -89.41 47.21 0.10
C GLU A 496 -90.34 46.59 1.16
N PRO A 497 -91.57 47.10 1.37
CA PRO A 497 -92.51 46.57 2.36
C PRO A 497 -93.53 45.56 1.79
N ILE A 498 -93.68 44.46 2.53
CA ILE A 498 -94.82 43.53 2.76
C ILE A 498 -95.98 43.50 1.75
N LEU A 499 -96.25 42.33 1.13
CA LEU A 499 -97.59 41.72 0.98
C LEU A 499 -97.55 40.20 0.67
N GLY A 500 -98.06 39.36 1.60
CA GLY A 500 -99.07 38.29 1.43
C GLY A 500 -98.87 37.01 0.59
N ARG A 501 -99.20 35.85 1.23
CA ARG A 501 -99.60 34.51 0.71
C ARG A 501 -98.49 33.68 0.02
N GLY A 502 -98.38 32.35 0.10
CA GLY A 502 -99.19 31.23 0.62
C GLY A 502 -98.90 29.96 -0.22
N GLY A 503 -98.92 28.76 0.37
CA GLY A 503 -98.90 27.44 -0.32
C GLY A 503 -97.51 26.86 -0.62
N SER A 504 -97.11 25.70 -0.07
CA SER A 504 -97.54 24.30 -0.34
C SER A 504 -96.83 23.66 -1.53
N GLY A 505 -96.29 22.45 -1.34
CA GLY A 505 -96.14 21.47 -2.43
C GLY A 505 -94.75 20.88 -2.64
N ASP A 506 -94.56 19.69 -2.04
CA ASP A 506 -94.14 18.45 -2.70
C ASP A 506 -92.75 18.25 -3.35
N ARG A 507 -92.19 17.10 -2.94
CA ARG A 507 -91.29 16.15 -3.63
C ARG A 507 -91.85 15.74 -5.03
N PRO A 508 -91.31 14.76 -5.82
CA PRO A 508 -90.19 13.81 -5.65
C PRO A 508 -89.29 13.62 -6.91
N GLY A 509 -88.19 12.86 -6.80
CA GLY A 509 -88.06 11.57 -7.51
C GLY A 509 -87.17 11.72 -8.77
N LEU A 510 -86.59 10.72 -9.43
CA LEU A 510 -86.36 9.28 -9.25
C LEU A 510 -85.56 8.86 -10.53
N GLN A 511 -84.94 7.66 -10.54
CA GLN A 511 -84.44 6.89 -11.71
C GLN A 511 -83.01 7.21 -12.18
N ALA A 512 -82.04 6.28 -12.22
CA ALA A 512 -81.96 4.86 -12.60
C ALA A 512 -81.95 4.59 -14.12
N GLY A 513 -80.86 3.97 -14.59
CA GLY A 513 -80.67 3.39 -15.92
C GLY A 513 -79.18 3.08 -16.13
N ARG A 514 -78.62 1.88 -15.89
CA ARG A 514 -78.69 0.56 -16.57
C ARG A 514 -78.08 0.50 -17.99
N SER A 515 -77.33 -0.59 -18.19
CA SER A 515 -76.80 -1.21 -19.43
C SER A 515 -75.44 -0.68 -19.90
N GLY A 516 -74.48 -1.49 -20.39
CA GLY A 516 -74.44 -2.91 -20.74
C GLY A 516 -73.26 -3.18 -21.71
N ASN A 517 -72.93 -4.47 -21.93
CA ASN A 517 -71.95 -5.09 -22.86
C ASN A 517 -70.49 -5.07 -22.41
N ARG A 518 -69.74 -6.18 -22.20
CA ARG A 518 -69.63 -7.55 -22.79
C ARG A 518 -68.99 -7.58 -24.18
N PHE A 519 -67.72 -8.03 -24.25
CA PHE A 519 -67.02 -8.87 -25.25
C PHE A 519 -65.59 -9.07 -24.69
N ASP A 520 -65.15 -10.25 -24.19
CA ASP A 520 -64.59 -11.43 -24.90
C ASP A 520 -63.54 -11.02 -25.98
N ARG A 521 -62.31 -11.54 -26.12
CA ARG A 521 -61.69 -12.81 -25.70
C ARG A 521 -60.18 -12.74 -26.03
N SER A 522 -59.35 -13.44 -25.24
CA SER A 522 -58.10 -14.14 -25.61
C SER A 522 -57.04 -13.49 -26.52
N ARG A 523 -55.86 -13.25 -25.96
CA ARG A 523 -54.63 -14.02 -26.23
C ARG A 523 -53.75 -14.03 -24.98
#